data_AF-A0A7L4TMB4-F1
#
_entry.id   AF-A0A7L4TMB4-F1
#
_cell.length_a   1.000
_cell.length_b   1.000
_cell.length_c   1.000
_cell.angle_alpha   90.00
_cell.angle_beta   90.00
_cell.angle_gamma   90.00
#
_symmetry.space_group_name_H-M   'P 1'
#
loop_
_entity.id
_entity.type
_entity.pdbx_description
1 polymer ?
#
loop_
_entity_poly.entity_id
_entity_poly.type
_entity_poly.pdbx_seq_one_letter_code
_entity_poly.pdbx_strand_id
1 'polypeptide(L)'
;KPTYMGGLGFGMKWMMGWMHDTLEYFKNDPIHRKHHQNTITFSTTYAFTENFMLPLSHDEVVYGKQSMINKMPGDDWNKFANLRSLYSYMYAHPGTKLLFMGAEFAQREEWGHDSSLDWHLTNEAPHQQVQETLKALNEIY
;
A
#
# COMPACT_ATOMS: atom_id res chain seq x y z
N LYS A 1 20.70 -11.28 3.14
CA LYS A 1 21.96 -11.57 3.86
C LYS A 1 23.19 -11.52 2.93
N PRO A 2 24.36 -11.08 3.41
CA PRO A 2 25.61 -11.08 2.65
C PRO A 2 26.06 -12.47 2.17
N THR A 3 26.78 -12.51 1.04
CA THR A 3 27.27 -13.75 0.43
C THR A 3 28.28 -14.49 1.30
N TYR A 4 29.12 -13.78 2.06
CA TYR A 4 30.09 -14.39 2.98
C TYR A 4 29.45 -15.12 4.17
N MET A 5 28.15 -14.93 4.44
CA MET A 5 27.38 -15.69 5.43
C MET A 5 26.38 -16.66 4.78
N GLY A 6 26.61 -17.04 3.51
CA GLY A 6 25.74 -17.96 2.78
C GLY A 6 24.41 -17.36 2.28
N GLY A 7 24.27 -16.04 2.29
CA GLY A 7 23.11 -15.34 1.71
C GLY A 7 23.25 -15.07 0.21
N LEU A 8 22.16 -14.67 -0.44
CA LEU A 8 22.14 -14.34 -1.87
C LEU A 8 22.76 -12.98 -2.23
N GLY A 9 23.13 -12.15 -1.23
CA GLY A 9 23.78 -10.85 -1.47
C GLY A 9 22.83 -9.68 -1.75
N PHE A 10 21.51 -9.89 -1.80
CA PHE A 10 20.54 -8.79 -1.94
C PHE A 10 20.56 -7.87 -0.72
N GLY A 11 20.50 -6.55 -0.98
CA GLY A 11 20.40 -5.52 0.05
C GLY A 11 19.03 -5.44 0.71
N MET A 12 17.97 -5.70 -0.07
CA MET A 12 16.57 -5.73 0.39
C MET A 12 15.78 -6.84 -0.31
N LYS A 13 14.64 -7.20 0.29
CA LYS A 13 13.66 -8.14 -0.26
C LYS A 13 12.26 -7.54 -0.14
N TRP A 14 11.44 -7.69 -1.17
CA TRP A 14 10.02 -7.33 -1.09
C TRP A 14 9.28 -8.21 -0.09
N MET A 15 8.53 -7.57 0.82
CA MET A 15 7.71 -8.24 1.84
C MET A 15 6.34 -8.62 1.27
N MET A 16 6.33 -9.59 0.34
CA MET A 16 5.10 -9.99 -0.36
C MET A 16 4.00 -10.49 0.58
N GLY A 17 4.36 -11.13 1.70
CA GLY A 17 3.40 -11.56 2.72
C GLY A 17 2.66 -10.37 3.34
N TRP A 18 3.39 -9.35 3.79
CA TRP A 18 2.78 -8.11 4.29
C TRP A 18 1.89 -7.43 3.25
N MET A 19 2.32 -7.39 1.99
CA MET A 19 1.51 -6.77 0.93
C MET A 19 0.16 -7.49 0.79
N HIS A 20 0.20 -8.82 0.66
CA HIS A 20 -1.02 -9.63 0.51
C HIS A 20 -1.94 -9.50 1.73
N ASP A 21 -1.38 -9.70 2.92
CA ASP A 21 -2.12 -9.66 4.17
C ASP A 21 -2.73 -8.27 4.41
N THR A 22 -1.97 -7.20 4.20
CA THR A 22 -2.45 -5.83 4.40
C THR A 22 -3.57 -5.48 3.42
N LEU A 23 -3.40 -5.78 2.13
CA LEU A 23 -4.45 -5.50 1.14
C LEU A 23 -5.72 -6.30 1.43
N GLU A 24 -5.60 -7.56 1.84
CA GLU A 24 -6.75 -8.38 2.23
C GLU A 24 -7.46 -7.82 3.47
N TYR A 25 -6.71 -7.41 4.48
CA TYR A 25 -7.28 -6.80 5.68
C TYR A 25 -8.06 -5.51 5.37
N PHE A 26 -7.52 -4.64 4.50
CA PHE A 26 -8.18 -3.38 4.15
C PHE A 26 -9.37 -3.56 3.19
N LYS A 27 -9.40 -4.61 2.37
CA LYS A 27 -10.57 -4.96 1.54
C LYS A 27 -11.79 -5.39 2.36
N ASN A 28 -11.55 -6.01 3.51
CA ASN A 28 -12.64 -6.46 4.38
C ASN A 28 -13.41 -5.28 4.96
N ASP A 29 -14.75 -5.41 5.00
CA ASP A 29 -15.64 -4.47 5.70
C ASP A 29 -15.14 -4.25 7.14
N PRO A 30 -15.07 -3.01 7.63
CA PRO A 30 -14.61 -2.70 8.99
C PRO A 30 -15.21 -3.59 10.09
N ILE A 31 -16.49 -3.98 9.98
CA ILE A 31 -17.14 -4.82 11.00
C ILE A 31 -16.55 -6.24 11.08
N HIS A 32 -15.99 -6.74 9.97
CA HIS A 32 -15.41 -8.08 9.87
C HIS A 32 -13.93 -8.10 10.27
N ARG A 33 -13.22 -6.97 10.21
CA ARG A 33 -11.78 -6.88 10.52
C ARG A 33 -11.40 -7.39 11.91
N LYS A 34 -12.32 -7.37 12.87
CA LYS A 34 -12.11 -7.97 14.21
C LYS A 34 -11.77 -9.47 14.15
N HIS A 35 -12.21 -10.18 13.11
CA HIS A 35 -11.92 -11.59 12.89
C HIS A 35 -10.58 -11.84 12.18
N HIS A 36 -9.94 -10.78 11.68
CA HIS A 36 -8.73 -10.84 10.86
C HIS A 36 -7.56 -10.05 11.47
N GLN A 37 -7.54 -9.84 12.79
CA GLN A 37 -6.47 -9.07 13.44
C GLN A 37 -5.08 -9.71 13.31
N ASN A 38 -5.02 -11.05 13.18
CA ASN A 38 -3.76 -11.72 12.87
C ASN A 38 -3.21 -11.25 11.51
N THR A 39 -4.05 -11.02 10.51
CA THR A 39 -3.63 -10.63 9.16
C THR A 39 -2.83 -9.32 9.17
N ILE A 40 -3.22 -8.31 9.96
CA ILE A 40 -2.46 -7.03 10.03
C ILE A 40 -1.26 -7.06 10.98
N THR A 41 -1.10 -8.10 11.82
CA THR A 41 -0.03 -8.18 12.83
C THR A 41 1.03 -9.24 12.51
N PHE A 42 0.68 -10.26 11.72
CA PHE A 42 1.52 -11.43 11.46
C PHE A 42 2.86 -11.09 10.81
N SER A 43 2.92 -10.10 9.91
CA SER A 43 4.16 -9.62 9.29
C SER A 43 5.24 -9.27 10.32
N THR A 44 4.85 -8.72 11.47
CA THR A 44 5.76 -8.28 12.53
C THR A 44 6.56 -9.45 13.13
N THR A 45 5.99 -10.66 13.11
CA THR A 45 6.66 -11.86 13.65
C THR A 45 7.95 -12.21 12.92
N TYR A 46 8.04 -11.84 11.63
CA TYR A 46 9.21 -12.09 10.79
C TYR A 46 9.84 -10.83 10.21
N ALA A 47 9.36 -9.63 10.56
CA ALA A 47 9.79 -8.36 9.96
C ALA A 47 11.27 -8.04 10.12
N PHE A 48 11.96 -8.70 11.05
CA PHE A 48 13.38 -8.50 11.34
C PHE A 48 14.27 -9.65 10.84
N THR A 49 13.70 -10.61 10.09
CA THR A 49 14.44 -11.77 9.55
C THR A 49 15.21 -11.45 8.27
N GLU A 50 14.77 -10.45 7.52
CA GLU A 50 15.40 -9.92 6.31
C GLU A 50 15.28 -8.39 6.30
N ASN A 51 16.05 -7.74 5.43
CA ASN A 51 15.89 -6.31 5.15
C ASN A 51 14.70 -6.11 4.20
N PHE A 52 13.54 -5.84 4.75
CA PHE A 52 12.32 -5.77 3.97
C PHE A 52 12.03 -4.40 3.38
N MET A 53 11.52 -4.41 2.14
CA MET A 53 10.81 -3.30 1.50
C MET A 53 9.33 -3.66 1.44
N LEU A 54 8.45 -2.73 1.78
CA LEU A 54 7.01 -2.87 1.75
C LEU A 54 6.50 -2.38 0.37
N PRO A 55 6.08 -3.29 -0.53
CA PRO A 55 5.71 -2.90 -1.87
C PRO A 55 4.19 -2.78 -2.03
N LEU A 56 3.74 -1.67 -2.59
CA LEU A 56 2.46 -1.53 -3.27
C LEU A 56 2.77 -1.17 -4.72
N SER A 57 3.10 -2.20 -5.51
CA SER A 57 3.62 -2.06 -6.87
C SER A 57 2.52 -2.05 -7.93
N HIS A 58 2.93 -1.84 -9.19
CA HIS A 58 2.04 -1.88 -10.36
C HIS A 58 1.25 -3.18 -10.49
N ASP A 59 1.85 -4.32 -10.15
CA ASP A 59 1.21 -5.64 -10.22
C ASP A 59 -0.06 -5.73 -9.38
N GLU A 60 -0.21 -4.88 -8.36
CA GLU A 60 -1.36 -4.89 -7.47
C GLU A 60 -2.52 -4.03 -7.96
N VAL A 61 -2.36 -3.26 -9.04
CA VAL A 61 -3.37 -2.32 -9.56
C VAL A 61 -3.71 -2.56 -11.04
N VAL A 62 -3.59 -3.81 -11.48
CA VAL A 62 -3.84 -4.26 -12.86
C VAL A 62 -4.61 -5.59 -12.89
N TYR A 63 -5.00 -6.03 -14.09
CA TYR A 63 -5.57 -7.36 -14.36
C TYR A 63 -6.79 -7.70 -13.51
N GLY A 64 -7.68 -6.73 -13.28
CA GLY A 64 -8.92 -6.93 -12.51
C GLY A 64 -8.72 -6.89 -10.99
N LYS A 65 -7.51 -6.58 -10.51
CA LYS A 65 -7.24 -6.44 -9.07
C LYS A 65 -7.78 -5.15 -8.47
N GLN A 66 -8.26 -4.21 -9.28
CA GLN A 66 -8.70 -2.86 -8.95
C GLN A 66 -7.55 -1.93 -8.52
N SER A 67 -7.77 -0.62 -8.69
CA SER A 67 -6.92 0.44 -8.12
C SER A 67 -6.93 0.42 -6.59
N MET A 68 -5.96 1.09 -5.97
CA MET A 68 -5.85 1.12 -4.50
C MET A 68 -7.09 1.66 -3.79
N ILE A 69 -7.71 2.72 -4.32
CA ILE A 69 -8.93 3.30 -3.74
C ILE A 69 -10.14 2.37 -3.87
N ASN A 70 -10.23 1.63 -4.98
CA ASN A 70 -11.36 0.75 -5.25
C ASN A 70 -11.29 -0.60 -4.51
N LYS A 71 -10.14 -0.94 -3.94
CA LYS A 71 -10.02 -2.05 -2.97
C LYS A 71 -10.68 -1.72 -1.63
N MET A 72 -10.90 -0.44 -1.29
CA MET A 72 -11.43 -0.06 0.01
C MET A 72 -12.96 -0.21 0.04
N PRO A 73 -13.54 -0.73 1.14
CA PRO A 73 -14.98 -0.88 1.28
C PRO A 73 -15.65 0.44 1.69
N GLY A 74 -16.97 0.51 1.47
CA GLY A 74 -17.82 1.62 1.88
C GLY A 74 -18.04 2.68 0.81
N ASP A 75 -18.64 3.79 1.24
CA ASP A 75 -18.82 4.98 0.41
C ASP A 75 -17.48 5.68 0.12
N ASP A 76 -17.51 6.67 -0.77
CA ASP A 76 -16.30 7.38 -1.21
C ASP A 76 -15.52 7.96 -0.04
N TRP A 77 -16.20 8.56 0.95
CA TRP A 77 -15.52 9.11 2.12
C TRP A 77 -14.76 8.02 2.90
N ASN A 78 -15.40 6.87 3.14
CA ASN A 78 -14.78 5.75 3.82
C ASN A 78 -13.64 5.14 3.00
N LYS A 79 -13.74 5.10 1.67
CA LYS A 79 -12.65 4.63 0.80
C LYS A 79 -11.40 5.49 0.94
N PHE A 80 -11.55 6.81 0.86
CA PHE A 80 -10.43 7.75 1.04
C PHE A 80 -9.84 7.68 2.44
N ALA A 81 -10.68 7.55 3.48
CA ALA A 81 -10.22 7.38 4.86
C ALA A 81 -9.40 6.10 5.03
N ASN A 82 -9.89 4.96 4.53
CA ASN A 82 -9.18 3.69 4.59
C ASN A 82 -7.85 3.73 3.84
N LEU A 83 -7.81 4.37 2.67
CA LEU A 83 -6.59 4.50 1.89
C LEU A 83 -5.51 5.29 2.63
N ARG A 84 -5.87 6.45 3.22
CA ARG A 84 -4.95 7.22 4.06
C ARG A 84 -4.47 6.41 5.27
N SER A 85 -5.38 5.67 5.94
CA SER A 85 -5.01 4.82 7.06
C SER A 85 -4.03 3.70 6.66
N LEU A 86 -4.21 3.09 5.49
CA LEU A 86 -3.28 2.10 4.94
C LEU A 86 -1.90 2.70 4.71
N TYR A 87 -1.81 3.90 4.13
CA TYR A 87 -0.53 4.57 3.91
C TYR A 87 0.15 4.98 5.21
N SER A 88 -0.60 5.53 6.19
CA SER A 88 -0.04 5.83 7.51
C SER A 88 0.50 4.58 8.19
N TYR A 89 -0.22 3.45 8.11
CA TYR A 89 0.24 2.16 8.62
C TYR A 89 1.50 1.67 7.89
N MET A 90 1.53 1.74 6.56
CA MET A 90 2.69 1.38 5.75
C MET A 90 3.93 2.18 6.15
N TYR A 91 3.79 3.49 6.38
CA TYR A 91 4.90 4.35 6.79
C TYR A 91 5.40 4.03 8.21
N ALA A 92 4.49 3.72 9.14
CA ALA A 92 4.83 3.34 10.50
C ALA A 92 5.38 1.91 10.65
N HIS A 93 5.06 1.00 9.72
CA HIS A 93 5.50 -0.39 9.78
C HIS A 93 7.01 -0.53 9.46
N PRO A 94 7.77 -1.44 10.11
CA PRO A 94 9.17 -1.68 9.77
C PRO A 94 9.40 -2.05 8.29
N GLY A 95 10.45 -1.49 7.69
CA GLY A 95 10.83 -1.71 6.29
C GLY A 95 10.77 -0.43 5.43
N THR A 96 11.47 -0.43 4.30
CA THR A 96 11.45 0.71 3.34
C THR A 96 10.14 0.73 2.54
N LYS A 97 9.81 1.85 1.88
CA LYS A 97 8.51 2.07 1.24
C LYS A 97 8.65 2.06 -0.28
N LEU A 98 7.71 1.40 -0.97
CA LEU A 98 7.54 1.49 -2.41
C LEU A 98 6.05 1.64 -2.73
N LEU A 99 5.70 2.76 -3.36
CA LEU A 99 4.35 3.07 -3.82
C LEU A 99 4.38 3.36 -5.32
N PHE A 100 3.52 2.70 -6.09
CA PHE A 100 3.44 2.89 -7.54
C PHE A 100 2.66 4.16 -7.90
N MET A 101 3.03 4.78 -9.02
CA MET A 101 2.40 6.00 -9.53
C MET A 101 0.88 5.83 -9.76
N GLY A 102 0.12 6.91 -9.58
CA GLY A 102 -1.34 6.89 -9.57
C GLY A 102 -1.92 6.60 -8.18
N ALA A 103 -1.24 5.79 -7.37
CA ALA A 103 -1.70 5.47 -6.03
C ALA A 103 -1.60 6.69 -5.08
N GLU A 104 -0.66 7.60 -5.33
CA GLU A 104 -0.40 8.77 -4.49
C GLU A 104 -1.50 9.85 -4.51
N PHE A 105 -2.37 9.81 -5.50
CA PHE A 105 -3.55 10.67 -5.58
C PHE A 105 -4.84 9.86 -5.69
N ALA A 106 -4.79 8.56 -5.35
CA ALA A 106 -5.95 7.67 -5.38
C ALA A 106 -6.64 7.59 -6.75
N GLN A 107 -5.87 7.33 -7.81
CA GLN A 107 -6.44 7.04 -9.13
C GLN A 107 -7.53 5.98 -9.04
N ARG A 108 -8.65 6.21 -9.73
CA ARG A 108 -9.83 5.33 -9.67
C ARG A 108 -9.70 4.14 -10.61
N GLU A 109 -9.27 4.36 -11.84
CA GLU A 109 -9.10 3.27 -12.79
C GLU A 109 -7.83 2.45 -12.50
N GLU A 110 -7.87 1.18 -12.91
CA GLU A 110 -6.65 0.36 -12.94
C GLU A 110 -5.58 1.00 -13.82
N TRP A 111 -4.32 0.68 -13.54
CA TRP A 111 -3.24 1.20 -14.37
C TRP A 111 -3.28 0.56 -15.77
N GLY A 112 -3.47 1.38 -16.79
CA GLY A 112 -3.30 1.01 -18.19
C GLY A 112 -1.95 1.51 -18.71
N HIS A 113 -1.11 0.61 -19.23
CA HIS A 113 0.18 0.98 -19.81
C HIS A 113 0.04 1.77 -21.13
N ASP A 114 -1.10 1.64 -21.82
CA ASP A 114 -1.43 2.32 -23.09
C ASP A 114 -2.03 3.72 -22.88
N SER A 115 -2.31 4.12 -21.63
CA SER A 115 -2.96 5.38 -21.28
C SER A 115 -2.15 6.16 -20.25
N SER A 116 -2.34 7.48 -20.22
CA SER A 116 -1.81 8.30 -19.12
C SER A 116 -2.52 7.99 -17.81
N LEU A 117 -1.92 8.38 -16.70
CA LEU A 117 -2.62 8.46 -15.42
C LEU A 117 -3.76 9.48 -15.48
N ASP A 118 -4.74 9.32 -14.59
CA ASP A 118 -5.94 10.16 -14.49
C ASP A 118 -5.65 11.52 -13.81
N TRP A 119 -4.75 12.31 -14.40
CA TRP A 119 -4.29 13.58 -13.81
C TRP A 119 -5.41 14.58 -13.55
N HIS A 120 -6.55 14.49 -14.24
CA HIS A 120 -7.70 15.35 -14.00
C HIS A 120 -8.22 15.24 -12.56
N LEU A 121 -8.07 14.07 -11.92
CA LEU A 121 -8.48 13.82 -10.54
C LEU A 121 -7.71 14.68 -9.53
N THR A 122 -6.49 15.14 -9.84
CA THR A 122 -5.72 15.99 -8.92
C THR A 122 -6.33 17.39 -8.74
N ASN A 123 -7.36 17.74 -9.51
CA ASN A 123 -8.13 18.97 -9.33
C ASN A 123 -9.29 18.80 -8.33
N GLU A 124 -9.53 17.59 -7.86
CA GLU A 124 -10.60 17.26 -6.92
C GLU A 124 -10.06 17.18 -5.49
N ALA A 125 -10.77 17.81 -4.55
CA ALA A 125 -10.34 17.93 -3.16
C ALA A 125 -10.02 16.59 -2.47
N PRO A 126 -10.82 15.50 -2.63
CA PRO A 126 -10.49 14.22 -1.99
C PRO A 126 -9.16 13.62 -2.44
N HIS A 127 -8.81 13.78 -3.72
CA HIS A 127 -7.57 13.28 -4.31
C HIS A 127 -6.36 14.11 -3.86
N GLN A 128 -6.51 15.45 -3.79
CA GLN A 128 -5.50 16.35 -3.23
C GLN A 128 -5.17 16.02 -1.78
N GLN A 129 -6.18 15.70 -0.96
CA GLN A 129 -5.97 15.32 0.44
C GLN A 129 -5.13 14.04 0.59
N VAL A 130 -5.21 13.09 -0.35
CA VAL A 130 -4.34 11.90 -0.36
C VAL A 130 -2.90 12.28 -0.68
N GLN A 131 -2.69 13.16 -1.66
CA GLN A 131 -1.36 13.69 -1.99
C GLN A 131 -0.74 14.45 -0.82
N GLU A 132 -1.52 15.31 -0.16
CA GLU A 132 -1.08 16.04 1.03
C GLU A 132 -0.72 15.10 2.18
N THR A 133 -1.49 14.03 2.37
CA THR A 133 -1.20 13.00 3.37
C THR A 133 0.14 12.33 3.08
N LEU A 134 0.38 11.90 1.85
CA LEU A 134 1.65 11.26 1.47
C LEU A 134 2.83 12.24 1.50
N LYS A 135 2.62 13.50 1.14
CA LYS A 135 3.63 14.55 1.29
C LYS A 135 4.03 14.70 2.76
N ALA A 136 3.05 14.84 3.67
CA ALA A 136 3.31 14.95 5.10
C ALA A 136 3.98 13.68 5.67
N LEU A 137 3.57 12.48 5.23
CA LEU A 137 4.20 11.22 5.64
C LEU A 137 5.66 11.14 5.19
N ASN A 138 5.97 11.61 3.97
CA ASN A 138 7.35 11.67 3.48
C ASN A 138 8.20 12.74 4.18
N GLU A 139 7.61 13.86 4.61
CA GLU A 139 8.33 14.88 5.38
C GLU A 139 8.69 14.40 6.80
N ILE A 140 7.88 13.50 7.38
CA ILE A 140 8.12 12.91 8.70
C ILE A 140 9.13 11.74 8.64
N TYR A 141 9.17 11.00 7.54
CA TYR A 141 10.01 9.80 7.35
C TYR A 141 11.48 10.14 7.09
#